data_AF-A0A7W7MMN7-F1
#
_entry.id   AF-A0A7W7MMN7-F1
#
_cell.length_a   1.000
_cell.length_b   1.000
_cell.length_c   1.000
_cell.angle_alpha   90.00
_cell.angle_beta   90.00
_cell.angle_gamma   90.00
#
_symmetry.space_group_name_H-M   'P 1'
#
loop_
_entity.id
_entity.type
_entity.pdbx_description
1 polymer ?
#
loop_
_entity_poly.entity_id
_entity_poly.type
_entity_poly.pdbx_seq_one_letter_code
_entity_poly.pdbx_strand_id
1 'polypeptide(L)'
;MAAWREEWVAALDALEADVETIERLIEDEHRVQALPAANPWSPPAELSALPLDLKPRADRILARQIAAAHAVSTAITGNRRQTAYAAKIEVGTAGKAIPAYVDCNA
;
A
#
# COMPACT_ATOMS: atom_id res chain seq x y z
N MET A 1 -3.49 18.27 -33.62
CA MET A 1 -2.92 18.78 -32.35
C MET A 1 -3.79 18.52 -31.12
N ALA A 2 -4.97 17.87 -31.21
CA ALA A 2 -5.76 17.50 -30.02
C ALA A 2 -5.53 16.05 -29.56
N ALA A 3 -5.38 15.10 -30.50
CA ALA A 3 -5.22 13.67 -30.21
C ALA A 3 -4.10 13.33 -29.21
N TRP A 4 -2.88 13.86 -29.40
CA TRP A 4 -1.77 13.61 -28.48
C TRP A 4 -2.01 14.18 -27.06
N ARG A 5 -2.77 15.28 -26.93
CA ARG A 5 -3.16 15.83 -25.63
C ARG A 5 -4.19 14.92 -24.97
N GLU A 6 -5.15 14.42 -25.74
CA GLU A 6 -6.16 13.46 -25.26
C GLU A 6 -5.51 12.16 -24.79
N GLU A 7 -4.48 11.66 -25.48
CA GLU A 7 -3.68 10.52 -25.05
C GLU A 7 -2.98 10.78 -23.70
N TRP A 8 -2.39 11.96 -23.52
CA TRP A 8 -1.81 12.36 -22.23
C TRP A 8 -2.85 12.46 -21.13
N VAL A 9 -4.02 13.00 -21.42
CA VAL A 9 -5.12 13.07 -20.44
C VAL A 9 -5.56 11.66 -20.06
N ALA A 10 -5.78 10.77 -21.02
CA ALA A 10 -6.17 9.39 -20.76
C ALA A 10 -5.11 8.62 -19.94
N ALA A 11 -3.83 8.83 -20.24
CA ALA A 11 -2.73 8.23 -19.47
C ALA A 11 -2.71 8.75 -18.02
N LEU A 12 -2.91 10.06 -17.80
CA LEU A 12 -2.97 10.64 -16.46
C LEU A 12 -4.24 10.22 -15.71
N ASP A 13 -5.37 10.06 -16.39
CA ASP A 13 -6.62 9.55 -15.80
C ASP A 13 -6.44 8.11 -15.30
N ALA A 14 -5.81 7.24 -16.09
CA ALA A 14 -5.51 5.86 -15.69
C ALA A 14 -4.58 5.83 -14.46
N LEU A 15 -3.51 6.64 -14.46
CA LEU A 15 -2.59 6.73 -13.32
C LEU A 15 -3.28 7.24 -12.05
N GLU A 16 -4.21 8.19 -12.18
CA GLU A 16 -4.96 8.73 -11.05
C GLU A 16 -5.91 7.68 -10.46
N ALA A 17 -6.59 6.89 -11.31
CA ALA A 17 -7.44 5.78 -10.87
C ALA A 17 -6.66 4.66 -10.15
N ASP A 18 -5.45 4.35 -10.62
CA ASP A 18 -4.54 3.40 -9.96
C ASP A 18 -4.13 3.89 -8.57
N VAL A 19 -3.78 5.18 -8.45
CA VAL A 19 -3.42 5.80 -7.17
C VAL A 19 -4.59 5.78 -6.19
N GLU A 20 -5.80 6.14 -6.63
CA GLU A 20 -7.01 6.07 -5.80
C GLU A 20 -7.31 4.64 -5.34
N THR A 21 -7.01 3.65 -6.16
CA THR A 21 -7.19 2.24 -5.78
C THR A 21 -6.19 1.85 -4.69
N ILE A 22 -4.93 2.24 -4.82
CA ILE A 22 -3.90 1.97 -3.81
C ILE A 22 -4.22 2.70 -2.50
N GLU A 23 -4.58 3.98 -2.56
CA GLU A 23 -4.95 4.77 -1.38
C GLU A 23 -6.13 4.13 -0.62
N ARG A 24 -7.18 3.71 -1.33
CA ARG A 24 -8.29 2.97 -0.71
C ARG A 24 -7.85 1.65 -0.08
N LEU A 25 -6.96 0.90 -0.72
CA LEU A 25 -6.44 -0.36 -0.16
C LEU A 25 -5.65 -0.14 1.14
N ILE A 26 -4.92 0.97 1.25
CA ILE A 26 -4.21 1.36 2.47
C ILE A 26 -5.21 1.75 3.58
N GLU A 27 -6.26 2.50 3.23
CA GLU A 27 -7.32 2.85 4.19
C GLU A 27 -8.10 1.62 4.66
N ASP A 28 -8.35 0.66 3.76
CA ASP A 28 -9.05 -0.59 4.02
C ASP A 28 -8.13 -1.73 4.52
N GLU A 29 -6.86 -1.48 4.85
CA GLU A 29 -5.84 -2.50 5.15
C GLU A 29 -6.23 -3.50 6.27
N HIS A 30 -7.19 -3.13 7.13
CA HIS A 30 -7.78 -4.05 8.11
C HIS A 30 -8.68 -5.16 7.52
N ARG A 31 -9.01 -5.11 6.22
CA ARG A 31 -9.97 -6.03 5.56
C ARG A 31 -9.43 -6.80 4.36
N VAL A 32 -8.23 -6.52 3.86
CA VAL A 32 -7.77 -7.07 2.57
C VAL A 32 -6.71 -8.17 2.76
N GLN A 33 -7.03 -9.40 2.33
CA GLN A 33 -6.11 -10.55 2.35
C GLN A 33 -5.26 -10.73 1.07
N ALA A 34 -5.53 -9.98 -0.01
CA ALA A 34 -4.77 -10.09 -1.25
C ALA A 34 -4.67 -8.75 -1.98
N LEU A 35 -3.44 -8.24 -2.14
CA LEU A 35 -3.19 -7.13 -3.05
C LEU A 35 -3.19 -7.66 -4.50
N PRO A 36 -3.82 -6.95 -5.44
CA PRO A 36 -3.67 -7.26 -6.86
C PRO A 36 -2.20 -7.14 -7.29
N ALA A 37 -1.79 -7.95 -8.26
CA ALA A 37 -0.44 -7.89 -8.81
C ALA A 37 -0.19 -6.51 -9.44
N ALA A 38 0.94 -5.89 -9.11
CA ALA A 38 1.30 -4.58 -9.66
C ALA A 38 1.55 -4.68 -11.16
N ASN A 39 0.86 -3.88 -11.95
CA ASN A 39 1.15 -3.67 -13.37
C ASN A 39 2.12 -2.47 -13.48
N PRO A 40 3.41 -2.67 -13.80
CA PRO A 40 4.36 -1.57 -13.88
C PRO A 40 3.95 -0.60 -14.99
N TRP A 41 3.81 0.69 -14.64
CA TRP A 41 3.45 1.71 -15.61
C TRP A 41 4.47 1.76 -16.74
N SER A 42 3.98 1.57 -17.96
CA SER A 42 4.75 1.74 -19.18
C SER A 42 4.15 2.89 -19.97
N PRO A 43 4.93 3.91 -20.36
CA PRO A 43 4.41 4.97 -21.19
C PRO A 43 3.94 4.38 -22.53
N PRO A 44 2.71 4.65 -22.98
CA PRO A 44 2.31 4.41 -24.37
C PRO A 44 3.41 4.82 -25.36
N ALA A 45 3.73 3.92 -26.31
CA ALA A 45 4.92 3.99 -27.16
C ALA A 45 5.00 5.25 -28.07
N GLU A 46 3.98 6.10 -28.06
CA GLU A 46 3.86 7.31 -28.89
C GLU A 46 3.57 8.58 -28.07
N LEU A 47 3.73 8.55 -26.74
CA LEU A 47 3.58 9.76 -25.93
C LEU A 47 4.65 10.79 -26.31
N SER A 48 4.22 11.86 -26.99
CA SER A 48 5.03 13.03 -27.27
C SER A 48 5.38 13.78 -25.97
N ALA A 49 6.21 14.83 -26.04
CA ALA A 49 6.54 15.63 -24.85
C ALA A 49 5.28 16.08 -24.09
N LEU A 50 5.34 16.02 -22.75
CA LEU A 50 4.23 16.39 -21.86
C LEU A 50 3.80 17.84 -22.12
N PRO A 51 2.50 18.12 -22.35
CA PRO A 51 1.99 19.48 -22.41
C PRO A 51 2.28 20.25 -21.12
N LEU A 52 2.74 21.51 -21.22
CA LEU A 52 3.07 22.33 -20.06
C LEU A 52 1.87 22.62 -19.15
N ASP A 53 0.65 22.64 -19.70
CA ASP A 53 -0.60 22.79 -18.95
C ASP A 53 -0.92 21.56 -18.09
N LEU A 54 -0.47 20.37 -18.50
CA LEU A 54 -0.68 19.12 -17.75
C LEU A 54 0.42 18.86 -16.70
N LYS A 55 1.54 19.58 -16.77
CA LYS A 55 2.65 19.42 -15.81
C LYS A 55 2.21 19.52 -14.34
N PRO A 56 1.43 20.53 -13.91
CA PRO A 56 0.99 20.62 -12.52
C PRO A 56 0.11 19.43 -12.08
N ARG A 57 -0.65 18.84 -13.01
CA ARG A 57 -1.46 17.64 -12.74
C ARG A 57 -0.55 16.41 -12.57
N ALA A 58 0.39 16.21 -13.49
CA ALA A 58 1.35 15.12 -13.41
C ALA A 58 2.20 15.18 -12.12
N ASP A 59 2.68 16.36 -11.74
CA ASP A 59 3.45 16.55 -10.50
C ASP A 59 2.63 16.18 -9.25
N ARG A 60 1.32 16.49 -9.24
CA ARG A 60 0.41 16.11 -8.15
C ARG A 60 0.21 14.59 -8.06
N ILE A 61 0.01 13.94 -9.19
CA ILE A 61 -0.14 12.47 -9.26
C ILE A 61 1.15 11.81 -8.75
N LEU A 62 2.31 12.27 -9.20
CA LEU A 62 3.61 11.74 -8.75
C LEU A 62 3.80 11.91 -7.24
N ALA A 63 3.44 13.08 -6.68
CA ALA A 63 3.54 13.32 -5.25
C ALA A 63 2.67 12.34 -4.44
N ARG A 64 1.45 12.05 -4.90
CA ARG A 64 0.56 11.05 -4.30
C ARG A 64 1.14 9.63 -4.41
N GLN A 65 1.69 9.27 -5.56
CA GLN A 65 2.34 7.96 -5.75
C GLN A 65 3.49 7.74 -4.76
N ILE A 66 4.34 8.75 -4.57
CA ILE A 66 5.45 8.68 -3.60
C ILE A 66 4.90 8.53 -2.18
N ALA A 67 3.88 9.32 -1.80
CA ALA A 67 3.24 9.23 -0.49
C ALA A 67 2.61 7.85 -0.24
N ALA A 68 1.88 7.31 -1.22
CA ALA A 68 1.28 5.98 -1.16
C ALA A 68 2.34 4.88 -1.05
N ALA A 69 3.43 4.95 -1.82
CA ALA A 69 4.53 4.00 -1.73
C ALA A 69 5.17 3.99 -0.33
N HIS A 70 5.36 5.18 0.26
CA HIS A 70 5.82 5.31 1.64
C HIS A 70 4.85 4.65 2.63
N ALA A 71 3.56 4.97 2.54
CA ALA A 71 2.53 4.39 3.41
C ALA A 71 2.49 2.86 3.33
N VAL A 72 2.49 2.28 2.12
CA VAL A 72 2.54 0.82 1.92
C VAL A 72 3.80 0.21 2.57
N SER A 73 4.97 0.83 2.38
CA SER A 73 6.22 0.32 2.95
C SER A 73 6.21 0.35 4.50
N THR A 74 5.62 1.39 5.09
CA THR A 74 5.42 1.50 6.53
C THR A 74 4.47 0.42 7.04
N ALA A 75 3.37 0.18 6.34
CA ALA A 75 2.37 -0.79 6.74
C ALA A 75 2.87 -2.25 6.66
N ILE A 76 3.57 -2.62 5.57
CA ILE A 76 4.26 -3.92 5.45
C ILE A 76 5.24 -4.15 6.61
N THR A 77 6.00 -3.12 6.99
CA THR A 77 6.96 -3.20 8.10
C THR A 77 6.25 -3.40 9.45
N GLY A 78 5.12 -2.73 9.66
CA GLY A 78 4.26 -2.92 10.84
C GLY A 78 3.68 -4.33 10.92
N ASN A 79 3.12 -4.84 9.81
CA ASN A 79 2.54 -6.18 9.71
C ASN A 79 3.59 -7.28 10.00
N ARG A 80 4.82 -7.14 9.49
CA ARG A 80 5.93 -8.07 9.80
C ARG A 80 6.25 -8.12 11.30
N ARG A 81 6.22 -6.98 12.00
CA ARG A 81 6.45 -6.93 13.46
C ARG A 81 5.31 -7.59 14.23
N GLN A 82 4.06 -7.37 13.82
CA GLN A 82 2.89 -8.01 14.43
C GLN A 82 2.92 -9.53 14.23
N THR A 83 3.23 -10.01 13.03
CA THR A 83 3.39 -11.44 12.74
C THR A 83 4.49 -12.07 13.61
N ALA A 84 5.63 -11.39 13.74
CA ALA A 84 6.73 -11.86 14.60
C ALA A 84 6.35 -11.88 16.10
N TYR A 85 5.52 -10.95 16.55
CA TYR A 85 5.03 -10.91 17.93
C TYR A 85 3.96 -11.98 18.19
N ALA A 86 3.02 -12.18 17.26
CA ALA A 86 2.01 -13.22 17.31
C ALA A 86 2.65 -14.62 17.36
N ALA A 87 3.66 -14.88 16.52
CA ALA A 87 4.41 -16.14 16.54
C ALA A 87 5.13 -16.37 17.88
N LYS A 88 5.66 -15.32 18.52
CA LYS A 88 6.25 -15.41 19.87
C LYS A 88 5.21 -15.68 20.96
N ILE A 89 4.02 -15.08 20.85
CA ILE A 89 2.91 -15.37 21.77
C ILE A 89 2.46 -16.82 21.61
N GLU A 90 2.21 -17.29 20.38
CA GLU A 90 1.75 -18.66 20.10
C GLU A 90 2.70 -19.71 20.71
N VAL A 91 4.01 -19.55 20.52
CA VAL A 91 5.05 -20.38 21.13
C VAL A 91 5.07 -20.26 22.66
N GLY A 92 4.81 -19.06 23.21
CA GLY A 92 4.68 -18.83 24.65
C GLY A 92 3.40 -19.41 25.28
N THR A 93 2.36 -19.67 24.50
CA THR A 93 1.08 -20.26 25.00
C THR A 93 1.10 -21.78 25.10
N ALA A 94 2.06 -22.45 24.45
CA ALA A 94 2.21 -23.91 24.49
C ALA A 94 2.54 -24.46 25.89
N GLY A 95 2.81 -23.58 26.86
CA GLY A 95 2.95 -23.91 28.27
C GLY A 95 2.12 -22.97 29.14
N LYS A 96 0.79 -22.93 28.94
CA LYS A 96 -0.14 -22.26 29.86
C LYS A 96 0.18 -22.69 31.29
N ALA A 97 0.90 -21.83 32.02
CA ALA A 97 1.22 -22.04 33.42
C ALA A 97 -0.11 -22.15 34.17
N ILE A 98 -0.43 -23.37 34.60
CA ILE A 98 -1.58 -23.63 35.44
C ILE A 98 -1.29 -22.90 36.76
N PRO A 99 -2.10 -21.92 37.20
CA PRO A 99 -1.86 -21.26 38.47
C PRO A 99 -2.02 -22.31 39.58
N ALA A 100 -0.91 -22.65 40.24
CA ALA A 100 -0.88 -23.59 41.34
C ALA A 100 -1.00 -22.81 42.66
N TYR A 101 -2.02 -23.11 43.45
CA TYR A 101 -2.17 -22.59 44.80
C TYR A 101 -1.30 -23.43 45.75
N VAL A 102 -0.32 -22.80 46.40
CA VAL A 102 0.49 -23.43 47.45
C VAL A 102 -0.06 -22.97 48.79
N ASP A 103 -0.65 -23.89 49.55
CA ASP A 103 -1.03 -23.66 50.94
C ASP A 103 0.21 -23.82 51.82
N CYS A 104 0.55 -22.77 52.57
CA CYS A 104 1.77 -22.69 53.38
C CYS A 104 1.47 -22.83 54.88
N ASN A 105 0.56 -23.74 55.25
CA ASN A 105 0.33 -24.13 56.63
C ASN A 105 0.63 -25.61 56.87
N ALA A 106 1.82 -25.87 57.45
CA ALA A 106 2.19 -27.13 58.08
C ALA A 106 2.89 -26.84 59.42
#